data_AF-A0A9D6DS36-F1
#
_entry.id   AF-A0A9D6DS36-F1
#
_cell.length_a   1.000
_cell.length_b   1.000
_cell.length_c   1.000
_cell.angle_alpha   90.00
_cell.angle_beta   90.00
_cell.angle_gamma   90.00
#
_symmetry.space_group_name_H-M   'P 1'
#
loop_
_entity.id
_entity.type
_entity.pdbx_description
1 polymer ?
#
loop_
_entity_poly.entity_id
_entity_poly.type
_entity_poly.pdbx_seq_one_letter_code
_entity_poly.pdbx_strand_id
1 'polypeptide(L)'
;MRNEEGNRYYKKGQVGKAQSAYSKALKADPASRPIAFNLGNTYYKEEDYGRSAELYQKAAAEEKDVSLKTRALYNLGNSLAQRRQTGKAV
;
A
#
# COMPACT_ATOMS: atom_id res chain seq x y z
N MET A 1 14.11 3.95 10.00
CA MET A 1 14.14 5.35 9.54
C MET A 1 13.38 5.62 8.23
N ARG A 2 13.53 4.88 7.13
CA ARG A 2 12.95 5.31 5.82
C ARG A 2 11.41 5.36 5.72
N ASN A 3 10.65 4.68 6.58
CA ASN A 3 9.16 4.67 6.53
C ASN A 3 8.46 5.45 7.67
N GLU A 4 9.22 6.02 8.61
CA GLU A 4 8.66 6.58 9.84
C GLU A 4 7.85 7.85 9.61
N GLU A 5 8.30 8.72 8.70
CA GLU A 5 7.58 9.94 8.35
C GLU A 5 6.22 9.62 7.72
N GLY A 6 6.19 8.68 6.77
CA GLY A 6 4.94 8.19 6.18
C GLY A 6 4.02 7.59 7.24
N ASN A 7 4.57 6.79 8.17
CA ASN A 7 3.78 6.21 9.27
C ASN A 7 3.17 7.31 10.17
N ARG A 8 3.91 8.39 10.46
CA ARG A 8 3.42 9.52 11.26
C ARG A 8 2.26 10.24 10.55
N TYR A 9 2.41 10.55 9.26
CA TYR A 9 1.33 11.20 8.51
C TYR A 9 0.10 10.30 8.37
N TYR A 10 0.31 9.01 8.10
CA TYR A 10 -0.77 8.03 7.97
C TYR A 10 -1.58 7.91 9.27
N LYS A 11 -0.91 7.83 10.42
CA LYS A 11 -1.57 7.80 11.74
C LYS A 11 -2.37 9.06 12.05
N LYS A 12 -1.94 10.21 11.53
CA LYS A 12 -2.66 11.50 11.65
C LYS A 12 -3.79 11.67 10.64
N GLY A 13 -4.07 10.67 9.81
CA GLY A 13 -5.07 10.75 8.73
C GLY A 13 -4.65 11.70 7.59
N GLN A 14 -3.39 12.14 7.56
CA GLN A 14 -2.88 13.02 6.51
C GLN A 14 -2.44 12.18 5.30
N VAL A 15 -3.42 11.56 4.63
CA VAL A 15 -3.22 10.51 3.62
C VAL A 15 -2.32 10.98 2.47
N GLY A 16 -2.56 12.17 1.89
CA GLY A 16 -1.71 12.70 0.81
C GLY A 16 -0.25 12.97 1.23
N LYS A 17 -0.02 13.41 2.48
CA LYS A 17 1.36 13.56 3.00
C LYS A 17 2.03 12.21 3.23
N ALA A 18 1.26 11.22 3.71
CA ALA A 18 1.75 9.85 3.85
C ALA A 18 2.14 9.26 2.50
N GLN A 19 1.33 9.46 1.46
CA GLN A 19 1.59 9.01 0.10
C GLN A 19 2.89 9.59 -0.43
N SER A 20 3.10 10.90 -0.29
CA SER A 20 4.33 11.57 -0.73
C SER A 20 5.56 11.04 0.01
N ALA A 21 5.47 10.91 1.34
CA ALA A 21 6.57 10.39 2.16
C ALA A 21 6.92 8.93 1.81
N TYR A 22 5.92 8.04 1.71
CA TYR A 22 6.16 6.65 1.32
C TYR A 22 6.65 6.53 -0.12
N SER A 23 6.17 7.37 -1.04
CA SER A 23 6.65 7.35 -2.44
C SER A 23 8.12 7.76 -2.53
N LYS A 24 8.55 8.78 -1.78
CA LYS A 24 9.97 9.15 -1.67
C LYS A 24 10.79 8.02 -1.04
N ALA A 25 10.28 7.42 0.02
CA ALA A 25 10.94 6.29 0.68
C ALA A 25 11.10 5.08 -0.25
N LEU A 26 10.08 4.76 -1.05
CA LEU A 26 10.10 3.65 -2.01
C LEU A 26 11.01 3.95 -3.19
N LYS A 27 11.13 5.22 -3.61
CA LYS A 27 12.13 5.62 -4.62
C LYS A 27 13.56 5.42 -4.10
N ALA A 28 13.81 5.72 -2.83
CA ALA A 28 15.11 5.52 -2.20
C ALA A 28 15.42 4.03 -1.91
N ASP A 29 14.40 3.21 -1.72
CA ASP A 29 14.52 1.77 -1.53
C ASP A 29 13.41 1.01 -2.28
N PRO A 30 13.59 0.77 -3.58
CA PRO A 30 12.56 0.15 -4.42
C PRO A 30 12.24 -1.29 -4.05
N ALA A 31 13.13 -1.97 -3.33
CA ALA A 31 12.96 -3.36 -2.91
C ALA A 31 12.21 -3.49 -1.57
N SER A 32 11.99 -2.38 -0.85
CA SER A 32 11.34 -2.41 0.46
C SER A 32 9.87 -2.82 0.39
N ARG A 33 9.61 -4.07 0.76
CA ARG A 33 8.25 -4.63 0.87
C ARG A 33 7.40 -3.94 1.93
N PRO A 34 7.92 -3.58 3.13
CA PRO A 34 7.14 -2.82 4.11
C PRO A 34 6.73 -1.43 3.62
N ILE A 35 7.59 -0.74 2.86
CA ILE A 35 7.23 0.57 2.29
C ILE A 35 6.18 0.40 1.19
N ALA A 36 6.32 -0.59 0.31
CA ALA A 36 5.31 -0.90 -0.70
C ALA A 36 3.95 -1.21 -0.06
N PHE A 37 3.92 -2.03 1.00
CA PHE A 37 2.71 -2.35 1.76
C PHE A 37 2.05 -1.09 2.33
N ASN A 38 2.82 -0.20 2.96
CA ASN A 38 2.28 1.01 3.56
C ASN A 38 1.80 2.04 2.53
N LEU A 39 2.48 2.15 1.39
CA LEU A 39 1.99 2.96 0.27
C LEU A 39 0.70 2.36 -0.31
N GLY A 40 0.60 1.02 -0.40
CA GLY A 40 -0.62 0.32 -0.79
C GLY A 40 -1.80 0.62 0.14
N ASN A 41 -1.58 0.62 1.46
CA ASN A 41 -2.58 1.05 2.45
C ASN A 41 -3.03 2.50 2.23
N THR A 42 -2.11 3.36 1.82
CA THR A 42 -2.40 4.77 1.56
C THR A 42 -3.31 4.91 0.34
N TYR A 43 -2.98 4.25 -0.78
CA TYR A 43 -3.85 4.24 -1.97
C TYR A 43 -5.20 3.58 -1.71
N TYR A 44 -5.25 2.56 -0.87
CA TYR A 44 -6.53 1.94 -0.47
C TYR A 44 -7.45 2.95 0.22
N LYS A 45 -6.90 3.79 1.10
CA LYS A 45 -7.64 4.86 1.78
C LYS A 45 -8.08 5.99 0.85
N GLU A 46 -7.37 6.20 -0.25
CA GLU A 46 -7.74 7.14 -1.31
C GLU A 46 -8.68 6.51 -2.35
N GLU A 47 -9.14 5.27 -2.11
CA GLU A 47 -10.01 4.50 -3.00
C GLU A 47 -9.41 4.19 -4.38
N ASP A 48 -8.11 4.45 -4.54
CA ASP A 48 -7.35 4.01 -5.70
C ASP A 48 -6.96 2.53 -5.54
N TYR A 49 -7.97 1.70 -5.69
CA TYR A 49 -7.83 0.26 -5.53
C TYR A 49 -6.93 -0.39 -6.60
N GLY A 50 -6.74 0.29 -7.75
CA GLY A 50 -5.82 -0.15 -8.79
C GLY A 50 -4.37 -0.08 -8.33
N ARG A 51 -3.89 1.12 -7.97
CA ARG A 51 -2.53 1.32 -7.47
C ARG A 51 -2.30 0.60 -6.14
N SER A 52 -3.33 0.51 -5.31
CA SER A 52 -3.28 -0.25 -4.06
C SER A 52 -2.97 -1.73 -4.32
N ALA A 53 -3.69 -2.37 -5.26
CA ALA A 53 -3.47 -3.77 -5.62
C ALA A 53 -2.03 -4.02 -6.14
N GLU A 54 -1.53 -3.18 -7.04
CA GLU A 54 -0.17 -3.32 -7.59
C GLU A 54 0.90 -3.29 -6.47
N LEU A 55 0.73 -2.41 -5.50
CA LEU A 55 1.67 -2.27 -4.39
C LEU A 55 1.59 -3.42 -3.38
N TYR A 56 0.40 -3.96 -3.12
CA TYR A 56 0.28 -5.16 -2.30
C TYR A 56 0.84 -6.39 -3.00
N GLN A 57 0.64 -6.52 -4.30
CA GLN A 57 1.29 -7.58 -5.09
C GLN A 57 2.80 -7.47 -4.99
N LYS A 58 3.35 -6.24 -5.12
CA LYS A 58 4.77 -5.99 -4.91
C LYS A 58 5.20 -6.33 -3.47
N ALA A 59 4.40 -6.00 -2.46
CA ALA A 59 4.74 -6.31 -1.06
C ALA A 59 4.73 -7.82 -0.76
N ALA A 60 3.92 -8.61 -1.47
CA ALA A 60 3.84 -10.06 -1.30
C ALA A 60 4.86 -10.83 -2.15
N ALA A 61 5.33 -10.26 -3.26
CA ALA A 61 6.23 -10.91 -4.21
C ALA A 61 7.59 -11.20 -3.57
N GLU A 62 8.02 -12.46 -3.60
CA GLU A 62 9.30 -12.93 -3.06
C GLU A 62 9.55 -12.57 -1.57
N GLU A 63 8.48 -12.24 -0.82
CA GLU A 63 8.59 -11.95 0.60
C GLU A 63 8.69 -13.25 1.41
N LYS A 64 9.72 -13.34 2.25
CA LYS A 64 9.99 -14.49 3.12
C LYS A 64 9.26 -14.34 4.46
N ASP A 65 8.96 -13.12 4.89
CA ASP A 65 8.10 -12.85 6.03
C ASP A 65 6.66 -13.25 5.71
N VAL A 66 6.25 -14.41 6.24
CA VAL A 66 4.91 -14.96 6.08
C VAL A 66 3.83 -14.01 6.59
N SER A 67 4.12 -13.24 7.65
CA SER A 67 3.15 -12.30 8.23
C SER A 67 2.90 -11.11 7.30
N LEU A 68 3.96 -10.50 6.76
CA LEU A 68 3.82 -9.41 5.80
C LEU A 68 3.15 -9.91 4.51
N LYS A 69 3.60 -11.06 4.00
CA LYS A 69 3.03 -11.68 2.79
C LYS A 69 1.53 -11.96 2.94
N THR A 70 1.11 -12.54 4.07
CA THR A 70 -0.30 -12.84 4.33
C THR A 70 -1.15 -11.58 4.39
N ARG A 71 -0.69 -10.55 5.11
CA ARG A 71 -1.39 -9.25 5.19
C ARG A 71 -1.46 -8.57 3.83
N ALA A 72 -0.39 -8.63 3.04
CA ALA A 72 -0.36 -8.06 1.70
C ALA A 72 -1.34 -8.78 0.77
N LEU A 73 -1.37 -10.13 0.78
CA LEU A 73 -2.33 -10.91 -0.02
C LEU A 73 -3.79 -10.66 0.39
N TYR A 74 -4.06 -10.56 1.69
CA TYR A 74 -5.38 -10.21 2.20
C TYR A 74 -5.82 -8.84 1.68
N ASN A 75 -4.97 -7.82 1.82
CA ASN A 75 -5.29 -6.48 1.35
C ASN A 75 -5.33 -6.37 -0.19
N LEU A 76 -4.56 -7.18 -0.92
CA LEU A 76 -4.66 -7.33 -2.37
C LEU A 76 -6.06 -7.82 -2.75
N GLY A 77 -6.54 -8.88 -2.09
CA GLY A 77 -7.89 -9.40 -2.29
C GLY A 77 -8.96 -8.33 -2.07
N ASN A 78 -8.86 -7.58 -0.97
CA ASN A 78 -9.77 -6.48 -0.66
C ASN A 78 -9.72 -5.38 -1.74
N SER A 79 -8.53 -5.01 -2.20
CA SER A 79 -8.36 -4.00 -3.25
C SER A 79 -9.00 -4.45 -4.56
N LEU A 80 -8.77 -5.69 -4.98
CA LEU A 80 -9.38 -6.24 -6.20
C LEU A 80 -10.90 -6.34 -6.08
N ALA A 81 -11.42 -6.71 -4.91
CA ALA A 81 -12.85 -6.76 -4.65
C ALA A 81 -13.49 -5.36 -4.75
N GLN A 82 -12.89 -4.35 -4.11
CA GLN A 82 -13.40 -2.98 -4.16
C GLN A 82 -13.30 -2.39 -5.57
N ARG A 83 -12.20 -2.64 -6.30
CA ARG A 83 -12.05 -2.22 -7.70
C ARG A 83 -13.15 -2.78 -8.60
N ARG A 84 -13.57 -4.03 -8.37
CA ARG A 84 -14.69 -4.63 -9.11
C ARG A 84 -16.05 -4.06 -8.71
N GLN A 85 -16.22 -3.62 -7.47
CA GLN A 85 -17.47 -3.03 -6.99
C GLN A 85 -17.66 -1.60 -7.51
N THR A 86 -16.61 -0.76 -7.48
CA THR A 86 -16.68 0.60 -8.04
C THR A 86 -16.86 0.62 -9.55
N GLY A 87 -16.29 -0.35 -10.26
CA GLY A 87 -16.53 -0.52 -11.70
C GLY A 87 -17.96 -0.95 -12.07
N LYS A 88 -18.77 -1.41 -11.11
CA LYS A 88 -20.19 -1.75 -11.31
C LYS A 88 -21.14 -0.57 -10.99
N ALA A 89 -20.63 0.56 -10.52
CA ALA A 89 -21.43 1.70 -10.08
C ALA A 89 -21.89 2.63 -11.23
N VAL A 90 -22.10 2.10 -12.44
CA VAL A 90 -22.53 2.87 -13.62
C VAL A 90 -23.76 2.24 -14.25
#